data_AF-A0A6P8BLP0-F1
#
_entry.id   AF-A0A6P8BLP0-F1
#
_cell.length_a   1.000
_cell.length_b   1.000
_cell.length_c   1.000
_cell.angle_alpha   90.00
_cell.angle_beta   90.00
_cell.angle_gamma   90.00
#
_symmetry.space_group_name_H-M   'P 1'
#
loop_
_entity.id
_entity.type
_entity.pdbx_description
1 polymer ?
#
loop_
_entity_poly.entity_id
_entity_poly.type
_entity_poly.pdbx_seq_one_letter_code
_entity_poly.pdbx_strand_id
1 'polypeptide(L)'
;MLDMSIHAAKIFLQDLYKSLLSVGLSPLIVNWDPTRVYSLQDKNIIFLFELEKPFWRDLVAAPDGTGETSFLSVRDLILSSENMIWITGFADPAAEMVVGIARVVRNENPGLNFRTINIFDTLNTRAAELVSKCFVLRGATQPDNTEFKLD
;
A
#
# COMPACT_ATOMS: atom_id res chain seq x y z
N MET A 1 -5.80 -12.63 -18.57
CA MET A 1 -5.63 -11.21 -18.15
C MET A 1 -5.24 -11.12 -16.68
N LEU A 2 -5.99 -11.74 -15.74
CA LEU A 2 -5.61 -11.86 -14.32
C LEU A 2 -4.18 -12.40 -14.09
N ASP A 3 -3.79 -13.44 -14.83
CA ASP A 3 -2.50 -14.12 -14.65
C ASP A 3 -1.28 -13.23 -15.01
N MET A 4 -1.44 -12.34 -16.00
CA MET A 4 -0.40 -11.36 -16.36
C MET A 4 -0.23 -10.27 -15.30
N SER A 5 -1.31 -9.86 -14.63
CA SER A 5 -1.27 -8.87 -13.55
C SER A 5 -0.52 -9.41 -12.34
N ILE A 6 -0.78 -10.68 -11.97
CA ILE A 6 -0.08 -11.35 -10.86
C ILE A 6 1.42 -11.50 -11.17
N HIS A 7 1.77 -11.84 -12.42
CA HIS A 7 3.17 -11.91 -12.82
C HIS A 7 3.88 -10.55 -12.74
N ALA A 8 3.24 -9.49 -13.23
CA ALA A 8 3.77 -8.13 -13.17
C ALA A 8 3.92 -7.63 -11.71
N ALA A 9 2.94 -7.89 -10.85
CA ALA A 9 3.00 -7.55 -9.43
C ALA A 9 4.15 -8.25 -8.70
N LYS A 10 4.44 -9.51 -9.04
CA LYS A 10 5.59 -10.26 -8.49
C LYS A 10 6.94 -9.66 -8.94
N ILE A 11 7.08 -9.31 -10.21
CA ILE A 11 8.28 -8.64 -10.72
C ILE A 11 8.47 -7.30 -10.01
N PHE A 12 7.41 -6.51 -9.93
CA PHE A 12 7.42 -5.23 -9.24
C PHE A 12 7.81 -5.37 -7.76
N LEU A 13 7.28 -6.36 -7.03
CA LEU A 13 7.68 -6.63 -5.65
C LEU A 13 9.18 -6.92 -5.54
N GLN A 14 9.73 -7.74 -6.43
CA GLN A 14 11.16 -8.07 -6.45
C GLN A 14 12.02 -6.84 -6.73
N ASP A 15 11.62 -6.01 -7.68
CA ASP A 15 12.36 -4.80 -8.04
C ASP A 15 12.23 -3.72 -6.96
N LEU A 16 11.06 -3.60 -6.32
CA LEU A 16 10.85 -2.70 -5.19
C LEU A 16 11.71 -3.13 -4.00
N TYR A 17 11.76 -4.42 -3.70
CA TYR A 17 12.61 -4.96 -2.64
C TYR A 17 14.09 -4.62 -2.86
N LYS A 18 14.61 -4.85 -4.08
CA LYS A 18 15.98 -4.47 -4.46
C LYS A 18 16.20 -2.96 -4.37
N SER A 19 15.23 -2.17 -4.81
CA SER A 19 15.31 -0.71 -4.83
C SER A 19 15.25 -0.10 -3.43
N LEU A 20 14.57 -0.74 -2.47
CA LEU A 20 14.57 -0.35 -1.07
C LEU A 20 15.90 -0.71 -0.39
N LEU A 21 16.46 -1.89 -0.70
CA LEU A 21 17.80 -2.27 -0.23
C LEU A 21 18.89 -1.33 -0.75
N SER A 22 18.83 -0.96 -2.03
CA SER A 22 19.85 -0.10 -2.65
C SER A 22 19.90 1.31 -2.05
N VAL A 23 18.81 1.76 -1.42
CA VAL A 23 18.74 3.04 -0.72
C VAL A 23 18.95 2.92 0.79
N GLY A 24 19.42 1.77 1.27
CA GLY A 24 19.81 1.55 2.67
C GLY A 24 18.67 1.18 3.62
N LEU A 25 17.49 0.82 3.11
CA LEU A 25 16.38 0.30 3.92
C LEU A 25 16.48 -1.22 4.04
N SER A 26 15.91 -1.78 5.11
CA SER A 26 15.86 -3.24 5.36
C SER A 26 14.42 -3.77 5.25
N PRO A 27 13.87 -3.90 4.02
CA PRO A 27 12.50 -4.38 3.83
C PRO A 27 12.34 -5.85 4.24
N LEU A 28 11.17 -6.18 4.79
CA LEU A 28 10.73 -7.55 5.05
C LEU A 28 9.42 -7.79 4.30
N ILE A 29 9.37 -8.88 3.53
CA ILE A 29 8.15 -9.33 2.87
C ILE A 29 7.36 -10.17 3.88
N VAL A 30 6.12 -9.79 4.12
CA VAL A 30 5.20 -10.49 5.03
C VAL A 30 3.95 -10.88 4.26
N ASN A 31 3.55 -12.14 4.37
CA ASN A 31 2.27 -12.59 3.86
C ASN A 31 1.16 -12.08 4.79
N TRP A 32 0.06 -11.63 4.21
CA TRP A 32 -1.08 -11.18 5.00
C TRP A 32 -1.67 -12.30 5.84
N ASP A 33 -1.81 -12.00 7.13
CA ASP A 33 -2.45 -12.85 8.11
C ASP A 33 -3.22 -11.95 9.08
N PRO A 34 -4.57 -11.93 9.00
CA PRO A 34 -5.42 -11.13 9.88
C PRO A 34 -5.13 -11.34 11.37
N THR A 35 -4.63 -12.52 11.76
CA THR A 35 -4.35 -12.87 13.15
C THR A 35 -3.02 -12.29 13.66
N ARG A 36 -2.16 -11.78 12.76
CA ARG A 36 -0.80 -11.31 13.06
C ARG A 36 -0.60 -9.82 12.88
N VAL A 37 -1.68 -9.05 12.69
CA VAL A 37 -1.63 -7.59 12.51
C VAL A 37 -0.81 -6.89 13.61
N TYR A 38 -0.98 -7.29 14.87
CA TYR A 38 -0.22 -6.71 16.00
C TYR A 38 1.30 -6.85 15.87
N SER A 39 1.81 -7.84 15.13
CA SER A 39 3.25 -7.96 14.88
C SER A 39 3.81 -6.90 13.93
N LEU A 40 2.93 -6.15 13.26
CA LEU A 40 3.24 -5.06 12.33
C LEU A 40 2.97 -3.68 12.93
N GLN A 41 2.57 -3.60 14.20
CA GLN A 41 2.38 -2.35 14.91
C GLN A 41 3.68 -1.54 14.97
N ASP A 42 3.54 -0.21 14.89
CA ASP A 42 4.65 0.76 14.91
C ASP A 42 5.70 0.52 13.81
N LYS A 43 5.27 -0.09 12.68
CA LYS A 43 6.12 -0.28 11.50
C LYS A 43 5.73 0.66 10.36
N ASN A 44 6.69 0.87 9.47
CA ASN A 44 6.49 1.45 8.14
C ASN A 44 6.02 0.34 7.20
N ILE A 45 4.78 0.46 6.72
CA ILE A 45 4.12 -0.58 5.95
C ILE A 45 3.92 -0.12 4.51
N ILE A 46 4.26 -1.01 3.57
CA ILE A 46 3.91 -0.88 2.16
C ILE A 46 2.88 -1.96 1.84
N PHE A 47 1.67 -1.54 1.50
CA PHE A 47 0.57 -2.44 1.20
C PHE A 47 0.37 -2.55 -0.31
N LEU A 48 0.45 -3.77 -0.83
CA LEU A 48 0.55 -4.06 -2.27
C LEU A 48 -0.63 -4.87 -2.83
N PHE A 49 -1.68 -5.10 -2.03
CA PHE A 49 -2.73 -6.06 -2.40
C PHE A 49 -3.55 -5.60 -3.61
N GLU A 50 -3.71 -4.27 -3.76
CA GLU A 50 -4.35 -3.66 -4.92
C GLU A 50 -3.51 -3.76 -6.21
N LEU A 51 -2.35 -4.43 -6.22
CA LEU A 51 -1.65 -4.73 -7.47
C LEU A 51 -2.16 -6.02 -8.14
N GLU A 52 -2.74 -6.93 -7.34
CA GLU A 52 -3.26 -8.20 -7.84
C GLU A 52 -4.77 -8.16 -8.04
N LYS A 53 -5.49 -7.60 -7.05
CA LYS A 53 -6.95 -7.55 -7.05
C LYS A 53 -7.47 -6.40 -6.19
N PRO A 54 -8.65 -5.85 -6.52
CA PRO A 54 -9.25 -4.77 -5.76
C PRO A 54 -9.68 -5.21 -4.36
N PHE A 55 -8.81 -5.01 -3.37
CA PHE A 55 -8.92 -5.61 -2.04
C PHE A 55 -10.23 -5.21 -1.35
N TRP A 56 -10.53 -3.91 -1.28
CA TRP A 56 -11.72 -3.40 -0.61
C TRP A 56 -13.03 -3.85 -1.26
N ARG A 57 -13.05 -3.95 -2.59
CA ARG A 57 -14.22 -4.45 -3.33
C ARG A 57 -14.45 -5.93 -3.05
N ASP A 58 -13.38 -6.71 -3.04
CA ASP A 58 -13.44 -8.15 -2.82
C ASP A 58 -13.85 -8.52 -1.38
N LEU A 59 -13.57 -7.65 -0.39
CA LEU A 59 -14.07 -7.84 0.99
C LEU A 59 -15.60 -7.90 1.05
N VAL A 60 -16.29 -7.12 0.22
CA VAL A 60 -17.76 -7.09 0.16
C VAL A 60 -18.31 -8.39 -0.45
N ALA A 61 -17.56 -8.99 -1.37
CA ALA A 61 -17.93 -10.24 -2.05
C ALA A 61 -17.44 -11.51 -1.33
N ALA A 62 -16.76 -11.37 -0.19
CA ALA A 62 -16.19 -12.49 0.54
C ALA A 62 -17.28 -13.38 1.19
N PRO A 63 -17.09 -14.70 1.26
CA PRO A 63 -18.02 -15.60 1.95
C PRO A 63 -18.23 -15.19 3.41
N ASP A 64 -19.44 -15.47 3.91
CA ASP A 64 -19.94 -15.03 5.23
C ASP A 64 -18.87 -15.09 6.34
N GLY A 65 -18.63 -13.94 6.98
CA GLY A 65 -17.73 -13.78 8.14
C GLY A 65 -16.24 -13.49 7.83
N THR A 66 -15.77 -13.81 6.63
CA THR A 66 -14.34 -13.60 6.27
C THR A 66 -14.02 -12.16 5.86
N GLY A 67 -14.99 -11.48 5.25
CA GLY A 67 -14.88 -10.07 4.84
C GLY A 67 -14.75 -9.12 6.02
N GLU A 68 -15.61 -9.26 7.03
CA GLU A 68 -15.59 -8.42 8.24
C GLU A 68 -14.29 -8.60 9.02
N THR A 69 -13.85 -9.84 9.24
CA THR A 69 -12.58 -10.11 9.94
C THR A 69 -11.41 -9.44 9.22
N SER A 70 -11.34 -9.58 7.89
CA SER A 70 -10.28 -8.97 7.10
C SER A 70 -10.35 -7.43 7.10
N PHE A 71 -11.56 -6.87 7.09
CA PHE A 71 -11.79 -5.43 7.22
C PHE A 71 -11.27 -4.92 8.56
N LEU A 72 -11.67 -5.55 9.67
CA LEU A 72 -11.26 -5.15 11.02
C LEU A 72 -9.74 -5.26 11.17
N SER A 73 -9.14 -6.33 10.68
CA SER A 73 -7.68 -6.50 10.70
C SER A 73 -6.94 -5.43 9.90
N VAL A 74 -7.42 -5.04 8.71
CA VAL A 74 -6.78 -3.95 7.95
C VAL A 74 -7.01 -2.60 8.61
N ARG A 75 -8.19 -2.34 9.17
CA ARG A 75 -8.44 -1.13 9.97
C ARG A 75 -7.44 -1.03 11.11
N ASP A 76 -7.29 -2.11 11.88
CA ASP A 76 -6.37 -2.15 13.01
C ASP A 76 -4.91 -1.99 12.57
N LEU A 77 -4.53 -2.56 11.42
CA LEU A 77 -3.22 -2.36 10.81
C LEU A 77 -2.97 -0.89 10.48
N ILE A 78 -3.92 -0.25 9.79
CA ILE A 78 -3.81 1.17 9.40
C ILE A 78 -3.63 2.02 10.65
N LEU A 79 -4.48 1.83 11.66
CA LEU A 79 -4.50 2.66 12.87
C LEU A 79 -3.30 2.41 13.81
N SER A 80 -2.67 1.23 13.74
CA SER A 80 -1.51 0.88 14.57
C SER A 80 -0.16 1.02 13.88
N SER A 81 -0.14 1.31 12.58
CA SER A 81 1.11 1.53 11.83
C SER A 81 1.71 2.91 12.12
N GLU A 82 3.05 3.00 12.08
CA GLU A 82 3.74 4.30 12.18
C GLU A 82 3.54 5.10 10.89
N ASN A 83 3.69 4.42 9.75
CA ASN A 83 3.41 4.98 8.43
C ASN A 83 2.81 3.89 7.55
N MET A 84 1.71 4.22 6.87
CA MET A 84 1.07 3.34 5.90
C MET A 84 1.18 3.94 4.50
N ILE A 85 1.78 3.19 3.58
CA ILE A 85 1.76 3.52 2.15
C ILE A 85 1.00 2.42 1.43
N TRP A 86 -0.06 2.81 0.74
CA TRP A 86 -0.93 1.91 0.02
C TRP A 86 -0.75 2.12 -1.48
N ILE A 87 -0.32 1.09 -2.19
CA ILE A 87 -0.03 1.17 -3.63
C ILE A 87 -1.17 0.52 -4.41
N THR A 88 -1.72 1.25 -5.37
CA THR A 88 -2.69 0.75 -6.35
C THR A 88 -2.04 0.68 -7.73
N GLY A 89 -2.49 -0.26 -8.57
CA GLY A 89 -1.86 -0.54 -9.88
C GLY A 89 -2.85 -0.67 -11.03
N PHE A 90 -4.06 -0.13 -10.87
CA PHE A 90 -5.12 -0.27 -11.86
C PHE A 90 -5.97 1.00 -11.98
N ALA A 91 -6.48 1.26 -13.18
CA ALA A 91 -7.40 2.36 -13.46
C ALA A 91 -8.86 1.90 -13.30
N ASP A 92 -9.24 1.49 -12.09
CA ASP A 92 -10.60 1.07 -11.71
C ASP A 92 -11.09 1.98 -10.57
N PRO A 93 -12.39 2.34 -10.51
CA PRO A 93 -12.95 3.11 -9.40
C PRO A 93 -12.66 2.54 -8.00
N ALA A 94 -12.40 1.24 -7.89
CA ALA A 94 -11.96 0.61 -6.65
C ALA A 94 -10.62 1.16 -6.12
N ALA A 95 -9.73 1.67 -6.98
CA ALA A 95 -8.48 2.30 -6.56
C ALA A 95 -8.75 3.64 -5.87
N GLU A 96 -9.75 4.38 -6.34
CA GLU A 96 -10.19 5.64 -5.74
C GLU A 96 -10.86 5.42 -4.37
N MET A 97 -11.38 4.22 -4.09
CA MET A 97 -11.88 3.90 -2.74
C MET A 97 -10.77 4.03 -1.69
N VAL A 98 -9.54 3.60 -2.01
CA VAL A 98 -8.39 3.71 -1.10
C VAL A 98 -8.09 5.18 -0.79
N VAL A 99 -8.15 6.04 -1.81
CA VAL A 99 -7.93 7.49 -1.66
C VAL A 99 -8.99 8.08 -0.72
N GLY A 100 -10.25 7.69 -0.88
CA GLY A 100 -11.34 8.07 0.02
C GLY A 100 -11.10 7.62 1.47
N ILE A 101 -10.73 6.36 1.68
CA ILE A 101 -10.42 5.81 3.00
C ILE A 101 -9.24 6.56 3.63
N ALA A 102 -8.15 6.75 2.90
CA ALA A 102 -6.97 7.46 3.39
C ALA A 102 -7.29 8.92 3.76
N ARG A 103 -8.21 9.57 3.04
CA ARG A 103 -8.68 10.92 3.37
C ARG A 103 -9.47 10.95 4.67
N VAL A 104 -10.43 10.04 4.84
CA VAL A 104 -11.25 9.97 6.07
C VAL A 104 -10.37 9.66 7.27
N VAL A 105 -9.56 8.60 7.17
CA VAL A 105 -8.71 8.11 8.26
C VAL A 105 -7.72 9.20 8.74
N ARG A 106 -7.10 9.95 7.82
CA ARG A 106 -6.19 11.06 8.18
C ARG A 106 -6.92 12.20 8.91
N ASN A 107 -8.13 12.52 8.48
CA ASN A 107 -8.92 13.58 9.11
C ASN A 107 -9.42 13.18 10.50
N GLU A 108 -9.69 11.89 10.71
CA GLU A 108 -10.17 11.36 11.99
C GLU A 108 -9.04 11.04 12.98
N ASN A 109 -7.81 10.79 12.49
CA ASN A 109 -6.66 10.41 13.30
C ASN A 109 -5.46 11.34 13.04
N PRO A 110 -5.44 12.54 13.66
CA PRO A 110 -4.33 13.48 13.52
C PRO A 110 -3.00 12.82 13.91
N GLY A 111 -1.98 12.96 13.06
CA GLY A 111 -0.66 12.37 13.26
C GLY A 111 -0.46 11.01 12.58
N LEU A 112 -1.53 10.34 12.12
CA LEU A 112 -1.40 9.13 11.32
C LEU A 112 -0.93 9.46 9.90
N ASN A 113 0.17 8.84 9.47
CA ASN A 113 0.73 9.05 8.13
C ASN A 113 0.26 7.95 7.17
N PHE A 114 -0.93 8.14 6.62
CA PHE A 114 -1.50 7.26 5.60
C PHE A 114 -1.45 7.93 4.22
N ARG A 115 -0.68 7.37 3.30
CA ARG A 115 -0.54 7.84 1.91
C ARG A 115 -0.93 6.77 0.90
N THR A 116 -1.38 7.22 -0.25
CA THR A 116 -1.67 6.38 -1.41
C THR A 116 -0.71 6.71 -2.55
N ILE A 117 -0.26 5.68 -3.27
CA ILE A 117 0.48 5.82 -4.52
C ILE A 117 -0.32 5.08 -5.59
N ASN A 118 -0.78 5.80 -6.61
CA ASN A 118 -1.49 5.21 -7.74
C ASN A 118 -0.52 5.05 -8.90
N ILE A 119 -0.22 3.81 -9.28
CA ILE A 119 0.61 3.50 -10.44
C ILE A 119 -0.32 3.27 -11.62
N PHE A 120 -0.45 4.29 -12.47
CA PHE A 120 -1.26 4.22 -13.70
C PHE A 120 -0.53 3.58 -14.88
N ASP A 121 0.80 3.49 -14.80
CA ASP A 121 1.66 2.90 -15.82
C ASP A 121 1.97 1.41 -15.50
N THR A 122 2.71 0.76 -16.38
CA THR A 122 3.22 -0.58 -16.21
C THR A 122 4.02 -0.76 -14.91
N LEU A 123 3.73 -1.85 -14.20
CA LEU A 123 4.45 -2.29 -12.99
C LEU A 123 5.86 -2.81 -13.35
N ASN A 124 6.76 -1.88 -13.68
CA ASN A 124 8.13 -2.15 -14.12
C ASN A 124 9.18 -1.68 -13.09
N THR A 125 10.45 -1.92 -13.38
CA THR A 125 11.57 -1.55 -12.51
C THR A 125 11.63 -0.05 -12.22
N ARG A 126 11.31 0.80 -13.20
CA ARG A 126 11.30 2.26 -13.01
C ARG A 126 10.22 2.69 -12.01
N ALA A 127 9.03 2.09 -12.07
CA ALA A 127 7.97 2.36 -11.10
C ALA A 127 8.42 1.97 -9.68
N ALA A 128 9.07 0.82 -9.54
CA ALA A 128 9.61 0.36 -8.26
C ALA A 128 10.71 1.30 -7.69
N GLU A 129 11.61 1.79 -8.54
CA GLU A 129 12.63 2.78 -8.17
C GLU A 129 12.02 4.13 -7.75
N LEU A 130 10.96 4.58 -8.43
CA LEU A 130 10.28 5.82 -8.07
C LEU A 130 9.59 5.68 -6.71
N VAL A 131 8.92 4.55 -6.48
CA VAL A 131 8.31 4.24 -5.18
C VAL A 131 9.37 4.21 -4.08
N SER A 132 10.52 3.57 -4.26
CA SER A 132 11.56 3.51 -3.22
C SER A 132 12.08 4.91 -2.82
N LYS A 133 12.20 5.83 -3.79
CA LYS A 133 12.62 7.23 -3.54
C LYS A 133 11.66 7.99 -2.63
N CYS A 134 10.36 7.67 -2.64
CA CYS A 134 9.37 8.27 -1.73
C CYS A 134 9.67 7.98 -0.24
N PHE A 135 10.49 6.97 0.07
CA PHE A 135 10.86 6.62 1.44
C PHE A 135 12.17 7.27 1.89
N VAL A 136 13.09 7.54 0.96
CA VAL A 136 14.40 8.15 1.24
C VAL A 136 14.28 9.66 1.45
N LEU A 137 13.43 10.32 0.65
CA LEU A 137 13.26 11.77 0.69
C LEU A 137 12.62 12.28 2.00
N ARG A 138 12.11 11.39 2.86
CA ARG A 138 11.50 11.72 4.16
C ARG A 138 12.48 12.29 5.20
N GLY A 139 13.79 12.22 4.98
CA GLY A 139 14.77 12.93 5.80
C GLY A 139 14.67 14.46 5.66
N ALA A 140 14.01 14.97 4.62
CA ALA A 140 13.73 16.40 4.45
C ALA A 140 12.25 16.65 4.75
N THR A 141 11.98 17.48 5.75
CA THR A 141 10.67 18.03 6.09
C THR A 141 9.93 18.53 4.84
N GLN A 142 9.04 17.72 4.29
CA GLN A 142 8.14 18.17 3.24
C GLN A 142 6.75 18.39 3.84
N PRO A 143 6.26 19.65 3.86
CA PRO A 143 4.91 19.95 4.32
C PRO A 143 3.89 19.33 3.36
N ASP A 144 3.00 18.54 3.95
CA ASP A 144 1.62 18.12 3.61
C ASP A 144 0.98 18.42 2.23
N ASN A 145 1.74 18.48 1.14
CA ASN A 145 1.18 18.47 -0.21
C ASN A 145 1.10 17.02 -0.69
N THR A 146 -0.06 16.42 -0.44
CA THR A 146 -0.31 14.98 -0.58
C THR A 146 -0.98 14.61 -1.90
N GLU A 147 -0.32 14.90 -3.01
CA GLU A 147 -0.64 14.28 -4.31
C GLU A 147 0.66 14.20 -5.12
N PHE A 148 1.20 13.00 -5.28
CA PHE A 148 2.30 12.77 -6.23
C PHE A 148 1.66 12.38 -7.56
N LYS A 149 1.52 13.34 -8.47
CA LYS A 149 1.28 13.04 -9.88
C LYS A 149 2.62 12.81 -10.54
N LEU A 150 2.81 11.61 -11.07
CA LEU A 150 3.91 11.34 -12.00
C LEU A 150 3.38 11.76 -13.38
N ASP A 151 3.85 12.91 -13.86
CA ASP A 151 3.71 13.31 -15.27
C ASP A 151 4.67 12.51 -16.17
#